data_AF-A0A9Y1FMT3-F1
#
_entry.id   AF-A0A9Y1FMT3-F1
#
_cell.length_a   1.000
_cell.length_b   1.000
_cell.length_c   1.000
_cell.angle_alpha   90.00
_cell.angle_beta   90.00
_cell.angle_gamma   90.00
#
_symmetry.space_group_name_H-M   'P 1'
#
loop_
_entity.id
_entity.type
_entity.pdbx_description
1 polymer ?
#
loop_
_entity_poly.entity_id
_entity_poly.type
_entity_poly.pdbx_seq_one_letter_code
_entity_poly.pdbx_strand_id
1 'polypeptide(L)'
;MGKMAELYCDECNSRIIEETGRYVCPNCGLELGAVYESSNYQLGIIEEPLKRRKTQYTAIDNQLATVSSLGSSIGTIKEYYFKDTYGTSLSPLKQEQFRKFKNLYHVASAVKGKETMHRSLTIMNKVCKILDIPEQVNNRAIFLFKKYKREFRKEINNHVVLSAISLLLAVRESKNTCPVQFKEIVQTYSELGHRVSGKKIISLMQTLNIKLPSSKIRRSEEYISRVSYLICSHPEIKERIEAKYKIESFVYEKILQLACFKILAKIPNKDRGSRRPYPFAAATAYTADKLFAREMNTSSAFTQKLVGRATNVAEFTVREHSELIFKYNHENIFEEISRKLNSNFS
;
A
#
# COMPACT_ATOMS: atom_id res chain seq x y z
N MET A 1 14.61 6.79 19.81
CA MET A 1 15.93 7.24 20.29
C MET A 1 15.74 8.56 21.01
N GLY A 2 15.44 8.50 22.31
CA GLY A 2 15.45 9.69 23.15
C GLY A 2 16.89 10.05 23.46
N LYS A 3 17.25 11.33 23.34
CA LYS A 3 18.54 11.85 23.82
C LYS A 3 18.67 11.45 25.30
N MET A 4 19.67 10.63 25.62
CA MET A 4 20.03 10.36 27.01
C MET A 4 20.42 11.71 27.63
N ALA A 5 19.74 12.10 28.70
CA ALA A 5 20.16 13.25 29.49
C ALA A 5 21.58 12.96 29.99
N GLU A 6 22.53 13.84 29.69
CA GLU A 6 23.89 13.71 30.17
C GLU A 6 23.87 13.85 31.70
N LEU A 7 24.15 12.76 32.40
CA LEU A 7 24.30 12.75 33.84
C LEU A 7 25.68 13.35 34.18
N TYR A 8 25.67 14.36 35.04
CA TYR A 8 26.87 14.98 35.62
C TYR A 8 26.93 14.61 37.12
N CYS A 9 28.14 14.46 37.65
CA CYS A 9 28.32 14.12 39.05
C CYS A 9 28.22 15.34 39.96
N ASP A 10 27.47 15.23 41.05
CA ASP A 10 27.19 16.33 41.98
C ASP A 10 28.45 16.91 42.67
N GLU A 11 29.50 16.10 42.81
CA GLU A 11 30.74 16.48 43.51
C GLU A 11 31.80 17.06 42.57
N CYS A 12 32.07 16.36 41.46
CA CYS A 12 33.18 16.66 40.55
C CYS A 12 32.71 17.47 39.32
N ASN A 13 31.39 17.62 39.14
CA ASN A 13 30.70 18.15 37.94
C ASN A 13 31.19 17.55 36.62
N SER A 14 31.83 16.38 36.68
CA SER A 14 32.35 15.68 35.51
C SER A 14 31.31 14.71 34.97
N ARG A 15 31.45 14.39 33.68
CA ARG A 15 30.54 13.48 32.98
C ARG A 15 30.70 12.07 33.54
N ILE A 16 29.58 11.48 33.91
CA ILE A 16 29.54 10.11 34.43
C ILE A 16 29.71 9.12 33.28
N ILE A 17 30.53 8.09 33.51
CA ILE A 17 30.76 7.01 32.57
C ILE A 17 30.11 5.72 33.08
N GLU A 18 29.80 4.83 32.15
CA GLU A 18 29.39 3.46 32.45
C GLU A 18 30.63 2.58 32.53
N GLU A 19 30.86 1.96 33.67
CA GLU A 19 31.94 1.01 33.88
C GLU A 19 31.41 -0.21 34.64
N THR A 20 31.55 -1.40 34.05
CA THR A 20 31.11 -2.68 34.64
C THR A 20 29.62 -2.73 35.07
N GLY A 21 28.73 -2.09 34.31
CA GLY A 21 27.28 -2.05 34.62
C GLY A 21 26.92 -1.13 35.78
N ARG A 22 27.79 -0.16 36.11
CA ARG A 22 27.57 0.89 37.11
C ARG A 22 27.89 2.26 36.51
N TYR A 23 27.23 3.28 37.02
CA TYR A 23 27.49 4.69 36.70
C TYR A 23 28.51 5.26 37.68
N VAL A 24 29.69 5.65 37.19
CA VAL A 24 30.83 6.10 38.01
C VAL A 24 31.38 7.46 37.51
N CYS A 25 31.69 8.41 38.40
CA CYS A 25 32.48 9.61 38.05
C CYS A 25 33.95 9.19 37.86
N PRO A 26 34.56 9.40 36.67
CA PRO A 26 35.95 9.01 36.45
C PRO A 26 36.95 9.88 37.23
N ASN A 27 36.54 11.08 37.67
CA ASN A 27 37.41 12.03 38.36
C ASN A 27 37.44 11.85 39.88
N CYS A 28 36.28 11.60 40.53
CA CYS A 28 36.20 11.43 41.98
C CYS A 28 35.89 9.99 42.43
N GLY A 29 35.63 9.08 41.50
CA GLY A 29 35.30 7.68 41.81
C GLY A 29 33.92 7.45 42.42
N LEU A 30 33.05 8.49 42.46
CA LEU A 30 31.71 8.37 43.02
C LEU A 30 30.84 7.42 42.18
N GLU A 31 30.34 6.37 42.81
CA GLU A 31 29.35 5.45 42.23
C GLU A 31 27.93 5.96 42.49
N LEU A 32 27.17 6.20 41.41
CA LEU A 32 25.81 6.75 41.48
C LEU A 32 24.72 5.69 41.40
N GLY A 33 25.08 4.47 40.95
CA GLY A 33 24.18 3.33 40.96
C GLY A 33 24.40 2.34 39.82
N ALA A 34 23.60 1.28 39.81
CA ALA A 34 23.63 0.25 38.77
C ALA A 34 22.99 0.75 37.46
N VAL A 35 23.55 0.31 36.33
CA VAL A 35 22.94 0.47 35.02
C VAL A 35 21.80 -0.54 34.92
N TYR A 36 20.57 -0.04 34.89
CA TYR A 36 19.42 -0.86 34.57
C TYR A 36 19.40 -1.12 33.06
N GLU A 37 19.81 -2.31 32.65
CA GLU A 37 19.63 -2.76 31.27
C GLU A 37 18.14 -2.85 30.93
N SER A 38 17.80 -2.60 29.66
CA SER A 38 16.46 -2.90 29.17
C SER A 38 16.18 -4.39 29.36
N SER A 39 15.02 -4.69 29.94
CA SER A 39 14.51 -6.05 30.15
C SER A 39 14.80 -7.01 28.98
N ASN A 40 15.30 -8.21 29.30
CA ASN A 40 15.74 -9.28 28.38
C ASN A 40 14.63 -9.91 27.51
N TYR A 41 13.48 -9.25 27.34
CA TYR A 41 12.46 -9.74 26.44
C TYR A 41 12.76 -9.33 25.00
N GLN A 42 12.67 -10.28 24.08
CA GLN A 42 12.80 -10.00 22.66
C GLN A 42 11.41 -9.75 22.06
N LEU A 43 11.23 -8.59 21.45
CA LEU A 43 10.02 -8.24 20.70
C LEU A 43 10.18 -8.69 19.24
N GLY A 44 9.39 -9.66 18.80
CA GLY A 44 9.29 -10.02 17.38
C GLY A 44 10.27 -11.09 16.88
N ILE A 45 10.81 -10.88 15.68
CA ILE A 45 11.35 -11.91 14.77
C ILE A 45 12.68 -12.46 15.30
N ILE A 46 12.80 -13.79 15.26
CA ILE A 46 13.99 -14.55 15.58
C ILE A 46 15.05 -14.27 14.51
N GLU A 47 16.06 -13.45 14.82
CA GLU A 47 17.22 -13.26 13.94
C GLU A 47 18.10 -14.52 13.90
N GLU A 48 18.14 -15.30 14.99
CA GLU A 48 18.90 -16.57 15.07
C GLU A 48 18.14 -17.66 15.85
N PRO A 49 17.66 -18.74 15.20
CA PRO A 49 16.85 -19.78 15.83
C PRO A 49 17.57 -20.63 16.88
N LEU A 50 18.89 -20.51 17.00
CA LEU A 50 19.73 -21.34 17.88
C LEU A 50 19.99 -20.72 19.27
N LYS A 51 19.74 -19.42 19.48
CA LYS A 51 19.93 -18.73 20.78
C LYS A 51 18.78 -18.93 21.80
N ARG A 52 18.02 -20.02 21.66
CA ARG A 52 16.70 -20.24 22.29
C ARG A 52 16.66 -20.46 23.81
N ARG A 53 17.72 -20.26 24.59
CA ARG A 53 17.77 -20.79 25.97
C ARG A 53 17.64 -19.80 27.14
N LYS A 54 17.60 -18.47 26.95
CA LYS A 54 17.50 -17.53 28.11
C LYS A 54 16.64 -16.28 27.95
N THR A 55 16.07 -15.97 26.77
CA THR A 55 15.26 -14.77 26.58
C THR A 55 13.76 -15.06 26.71
N GLN A 56 13.04 -14.22 27.44
CA GLN A 56 11.57 -14.29 27.50
C GLN A 56 11.01 -13.68 26.21
N TYR A 57 10.22 -14.44 25.46
CA TYR A 57 9.64 -13.95 24.22
C TYR A 57 8.25 -13.38 24.47
N THR A 58 8.09 -12.10 24.17
CA THR A 58 6.79 -11.42 24.27
C THR A 58 6.30 -11.08 22.88
N ALA A 59 5.21 -11.69 22.45
CA ALA A 59 4.52 -11.27 21.25
C ALA A 59 3.84 -9.92 21.52
N ILE A 60 4.14 -8.90 20.71
CA ILE A 60 3.33 -7.67 20.71
C ILE A 60 1.98 -8.07 20.10
N ASP A 61 0.99 -8.27 20.96
CA ASP A 61 -0.38 -8.67 20.60
C ASP A 61 -1.15 -7.59 19.81
N ASN A 62 -0.44 -6.57 19.34
CA ASN A 62 -0.99 -5.40 18.67
C ASN A 62 -0.58 -5.33 17.19
N GLN A 63 -0.42 -6.50 16.54
CA GLN A 63 -0.47 -6.53 15.08
C GLN A 63 -1.79 -5.86 14.67
N LEU A 64 -1.69 -4.70 14.01
CA LEU A 64 -2.85 -3.89 13.64
C LEU A 64 -3.89 -4.77 12.91
N ALA A 65 -3.43 -5.73 12.10
CA ALA A 65 -4.21 -6.65 11.29
C ALA A 65 -4.93 -7.79 12.03
N THR A 66 -4.54 -8.15 13.26
CA THR A 66 -5.16 -9.28 13.99
C THR A 66 -6.00 -8.79 15.15
N VAL A 67 -7.21 -9.33 15.24
CA VAL A 67 -8.09 -9.18 16.39
C VAL A 67 -7.82 -10.38 17.29
N SER A 68 -6.85 -10.27 18.17
CA SER A 68 -6.56 -11.28 19.19
C SER A 68 -7.21 -10.92 20.52
N SER A 69 -7.55 -11.96 21.27
CA SER A 69 -7.80 -11.88 22.70
C SER A 69 -6.48 -12.04 23.45
N LEU A 70 -6.41 -11.46 24.64
CA LEU A 70 -5.38 -11.80 25.62
C LEU A 70 -5.47 -13.30 25.93
N GLY A 71 -4.46 -14.07 25.53
CA GLY A 71 -4.43 -15.52 25.71
C GLY A 71 -3.34 -16.18 24.86
N SER A 72 -2.95 -17.41 25.22
CA SER A 72 -2.02 -18.21 24.43
C SER A 72 -2.74 -18.90 23.27
N SER A 73 -2.12 -18.92 22.09
CA SER A 73 -2.65 -19.60 20.90
C SER A 73 -1.97 -20.93 20.64
N ILE A 74 -2.74 -21.91 20.17
CA ILE A 74 -2.18 -23.16 19.65
C ILE A 74 -1.64 -22.89 18.24
N GLY A 75 -0.32 -22.72 18.17
CA GLY A 75 0.40 -22.34 16.96
C GLY A 75 0.04 -20.95 16.45
N THR A 76 0.48 -20.64 15.23
CA THR A 76 0.15 -19.38 14.56
C THR A 76 -1.30 -19.38 14.07
N ILE A 77 -2.01 -18.25 14.01
CA ILE A 77 -3.41 -18.15 13.53
C ILE A 77 -3.64 -18.89 12.19
N LYS A 78 -2.65 -18.85 11.28
CA LYS A 78 -2.73 -19.45 9.93
C LYS A 78 -2.35 -20.94 9.87
N GLU A 79 -1.80 -21.52 10.93
CA GLU A 79 -1.33 -22.91 10.93
C GLU A 79 -2.47 -23.89 11.23
N TYR A 80 -2.78 -24.78 10.30
CA TYR A 80 -3.75 -25.87 10.51
C TYR A 80 -3.11 -27.24 10.47
N TYR A 81 -1.78 -27.27 10.54
CA TYR A 81 -0.96 -28.46 10.49
C TYR A 81 -0.01 -28.43 11.68
N PHE A 82 -0.35 -29.22 12.70
CA PHE A 82 0.30 -29.16 14.00
C PHE A 82 1.46 -30.14 14.07
N LYS A 83 2.54 -29.73 14.73
CA LYS A 83 3.76 -30.53 14.88
C LYS A 83 4.04 -30.73 16.36
N ASP A 84 4.71 -31.84 16.69
CA ASP A 84 5.23 -32.08 18.03
C ASP A 84 6.47 -31.20 18.29
N THR A 85 6.95 -31.21 19.53
CA THR A 85 8.20 -30.61 20.01
C THR A 85 9.42 -30.92 19.14
N TYR A 86 9.46 -32.13 18.55
CA TYR A 86 10.52 -32.59 17.64
C TYR A 86 10.29 -32.19 16.17
N GLY A 87 9.23 -31.43 15.86
CA GLY A 87 8.91 -30.98 14.50
C GLY A 87 8.22 -32.03 13.62
N THR A 88 7.93 -33.22 14.16
CA THR A 88 7.19 -34.29 13.48
C THR A 88 5.69 -33.98 13.43
N SER A 89 5.04 -34.36 12.33
CA SER A 89 3.60 -34.15 12.15
C SER A 89 2.80 -35.00 13.13
N LEU A 90 1.77 -34.41 13.77
CA LEU A 90 0.86 -35.19 14.60
C LEU A 90 0.08 -36.23 13.77
N SER A 91 -0.37 -37.30 14.41
CA SER A 91 -1.19 -38.34 13.77
C SER A 91 -2.50 -37.76 13.21
N PRO A 92 -3.10 -38.37 12.16
CA PRO A 92 -4.30 -37.83 11.50
C PRO A 92 -5.46 -37.53 12.45
N LEU A 93 -5.73 -38.44 13.40
CA LEU A 93 -6.77 -38.26 14.42
C LEU A 93 -6.47 -37.05 15.34
N LYS A 94 -5.23 -36.90 15.79
CA LYS A 94 -4.82 -35.77 16.63
C LYS A 94 -4.86 -34.46 15.83
N GLN A 95 -4.45 -34.46 14.57
CA GLN A 95 -4.57 -33.28 13.70
C GLN A 95 -6.00 -32.79 13.62
N GLU A 96 -6.95 -33.70 13.39
CA GLU A 96 -8.37 -33.34 13.31
C GLU A 96 -8.89 -32.79 14.64
N GLN A 97 -8.51 -33.40 15.76
CA GLN A 97 -8.85 -32.92 17.11
C GLN A 97 -8.33 -31.50 17.35
N PHE A 98 -7.06 -31.22 17.05
CA PHE A 98 -6.47 -29.88 17.21
C PHE A 98 -7.08 -28.86 16.25
N ARG A 99 -7.43 -29.25 15.01
CA ARG A 99 -8.16 -28.38 14.07
C ARG A 99 -9.55 -28.03 14.60
N LYS A 100 -10.29 -29.02 15.08
CA LYS A 100 -11.61 -28.83 15.72
C LYS A 100 -11.49 -27.90 16.92
N PHE A 101 -10.55 -28.17 17.82
CA PHE A 101 -10.32 -27.35 19.00
C PHE A 101 -9.96 -25.90 18.64
N LYS A 102 -9.06 -25.70 17.66
CA LYS A 102 -8.67 -24.36 17.20
C LYS A 102 -9.84 -23.58 16.62
N ASN A 103 -10.67 -24.22 15.79
CA ASN A 103 -11.82 -23.57 15.18
C ASN A 103 -12.92 -23.23 16.19
N LEU A 104 -13.22 -24.16 17.10
CA LEU A 104 -14.33 -24.02 18.05
C LEU A 104 -14.00 -23.12 19.24
N TYR A 105 -12.82 -23.29 19.83
CA TYR A 105 -12.46 -22.62 21.08
C TYR A 105 -11.55 -21.44 20.84
N HIS A 106 -10.44 -21.65 20.13
CA HIS A 106 -9.41 -20.63 20.03
C HIS A 106 -9.85 -19.44 19.17
N VAL A 107 -10.32 -19.68 17.94
CA VAL A 107 -10.76 -18.61 17.04
C VAL A 107 -12.01 -17.90 17.59
N ALA A 108 -12.99 -18.65 18.07
CA ALA A 108 -14.21 -18.06 18.61
C ALA A 108 -13.94 -17.22 19.87
N SER A 109 -13.10 -17.70 20.79
CA SER A 109 -12.74 -16.94 22.00
C SER A 109 -11.91 -15.71 21.68
N ALA A 110 -10.99 -15.80 20.71
CA ALA A 110 -10.18 -14.66 20.26
C ALA A 110 -11.00 -13.53 19.68
N VAL A 111 -12.10 -13.88 19.03
CA VAL A 111 -12.97 -12.96 18.30
C VAL A 111 -14.16 -12.49 19.16
N LYS A 112 -14.39 -13.12 20.32
CA LYS A 112 -15.52 -12.81 21.22
C LYS A 112 -15.52 -11.35 21.65
N GLY A 113 -16.63 -10.65 21.44
CA GLY A 113 -16.81 -9.22 21.71
C GLY A 113 -16.14 -8.27 20.70
N LYS A 114 -15.42 -8.82 19.71
CA LYS A 114 -14.76 -8.09 18.62
C LYS A 114 -15.11 -8.66 17.24
N GLU A 115 -16.20 -9.42 17.13
CA GLU A 115 -16.62 -10.17 15.93
C GLU A 115 -16.77 -9.26 14.71
N THR A 116 -17.47 -8.15 14.89
CA THR A 116 -17.73 -7.18 13.82
C THR A 116 -16.44 -6.53 13.33
N MET A 117 -15.48 -6.32 14.23
CA MET A 117 -14.15 -5.79 13.91
C MET A 117 -13.37 -6.80 13.07
N HIS A 118 -13.29 -8.04 13.55
CA HIS A 118 -12.59 -9.12 12.87
C HIS A 118 -13.16 -9.36 11.48
N ARG A 119 -14.49 -9.41 11.35
CA ARG A 119 -15.18 -9.55 10.06
C ARG A 119 -14.82 -8.40 9.11
N SER A 120 -14.91 -7.16 9.58
CA SER A 120 -14.64 -5.97 8.74
C SER A 120 -13.19 -5.91 8.26
N LEU A 121 -12.22 -6.24 9.13
CA LEU A 121 -10.80 -6.30 8.79
C LEU A 121 -10.49 -7.48 7.85
N THR A 122 -11.12 -8.63 8.05
CA THR A 122 -10.97 -9.79 7.14
C THR A 122 -11.46 -9.45 5.74
N ILE A 123 -12.61 -8.78 5.63
CA ILE A 123 -13.15 -8.31 4.34
C ILE A 123 -12.17 -7.32 3.70
N MET A 124 -11.71 -6.31 4.45
CA MET A 124 -10.77 -5.31 3.94
C MET A 124 -9.45 -5.94 3.48
N ASN A 125 -8.91 -6.91 4.22
CA ASN A 125 -7.72 -7.67 3.83
C ASN A 125 -7.94 -8.47 2.53
N LYS A 126 -9.12 -9.06 2.33
CA LYS A 126 -9.47 -9.73 1.07
C LYS A 126 -9.52 -8.75 -0.09
N VAL A 127 -10.14 -7.58 0.11
CA VAL A 127 -10.18 -6.50 -0.90
C VAL A 127 -8.77 -6.02 -1.24
N CYS A 128 -7.91 -5.80 -0.24
CA CYS A 128 -6.53 -5.38 -0.47
C CYS A 128 -5.74 -6.41 -1.28
N LYS A 129 -5.97 -7.71 -1.07
CA LYS A 129 -5.36 -8.76 -1.87
C LYS A 129 -5.85 -8.78 -3.31
N ILE A 130 -7.14 -8.60 -3.56
CA ILE A 130 -7.70 -8.59 -4.92
C ILE A 130 -7.21 -7.38 -5.71
N LEU A 131 -7.02 -6.24 -5.04
CA LEU A 131 -6.53 -5.00 -5.65
C LEU A 131 -5.01 -4.86 -5.63
N ASP A 132 -4.27 -5.89 -5.19
CA ASP A 132 -2.81 -5.90 -5.00
C ASP A 132 -2.28 -4.64 -4.27
N ILE A 133 -2.97 -4.27 -3.18
CA ILE A 133 -2.62 -3.09 -2.39
C ILE A 133 -1.40 -3.40 -1.51
N PRO A 134 -0.35 -2.55 -1.51
CA PRO A 134 0.83 -2.76 -0.68
C PRO A 134 0.50 -2.86 0.82
N GLU A 135 1.26 -3.69 1.54
CA GLU A 135 1.03 -3.94 2.97
C GLU A 135 1.08 -2.65 3.81
N GLN A 136 1.95 -1.70 3.45
CA GLN A 136 2.04 -0.40 4.12
C GLN A 136 0.72 0.38 4.05
N VAL A 137 0.06 0.37 2.89
CA VAL A 137 -1.23 1.04 2.67
C VAL A 137 -2.34 0.30 3.40
N ASN A 138 -2.31 -1.04 3.41
CA ASN A 138 -3.26 -1.84 4.18
C ASN A 138 -3.12 -1.57 5.70
N ASN A 139 -1.91 -1.59 6.25
CA ASN A 139 -1.64 -1.28 7.65
C ASN A 139 -2.13 0.12 8.02
N ARG A 140 -1.96 1.09 7.12
CA ARG A 140 -2.51 2.43 7.29
C ARG A 140 -4.03 2.45 7.28
N ALA A 141 -4.68 1.71 6.38
CA ALA A 141 -6.14 1.57 6.35
C ALA A 141 -6.67 0.95 7.65
N ILE A 142 -5.99 -0.08 8.17
CA ILE A 142 -6.34 -0.71 9.45
C ILE A 142 -6.23 0.28 10.61
N PHE A 143 -5.15 1.07 10.65
CA PHE A 143 -4.98 2.12 11.65
C PHE A 143 -6.12 3.14 11.61
N LEU A 144 -6.47 3.65 10.42
CA LEU A 144 -7.57 4.60 10.23
C LEU A 144 -8.92 4.01 10.66
N PHE A 145 -9.17 2.75 10.31
CA PHE A 145 -10.38 2.05 10.73
C PHE A 145 -10.50 1.95 12.25
N LYS A 146 -9.42 1.56 12.94
CA LYS A 146 -9.38 1.50 14.41
C LYS A 146 -9.58 2.88 15.04
N LYS A 147 -8.95 3.91 14.48
CA LYS A 147 -9.08 5.30 14.92
C LYS A 147 -10.54 5.76 14.85
N TYR A 148 -11.16 5.70 13.68
CA TYR A 148 -12.52 6.19 13.46
C TYR A 148 -13.56 5.36 14.20
N LYS A 149 -13.36 4.04 14.32
CA LYS A 149 -14.24 3.21 15.15
C LYS A 149 -14.22 3.64 16.62
N ARG A 150 -13.06 4.06 17.14
CA ARG A 150 -12.93 4.52 18.53
C ARG A 150 -13.57 5.89 18.73
N GLU A 151 -13.38 6.79 17.77
CA GLU A 151 -13.86 8.17 17.80
C GLU A 151 -15.39 8.26 17.61
N PHE A 152 -15.96 7.53 16.65
CA PHE A 152 -17.35 7.66 16.22
C PHE A 152 -18.24 6.46 16.58
N ARG A 153 -18.05 5.85 17.76
CA ARG A 153 -18.68 4.56 18.14
C ARG A 153 -20.21 4.50 17.93
N LYS A 154 -20.92 5.60 18.19
CA LYS A 154 -22.40 5.64 18.17
C LYS A 154 -23.01 5.94 16.79
N GLU A 155 -22.24 6.56 15.91
CA GLU A 155 -22.73 7.02 14.59
C GLU A 155 -22.51 5.97 13.49
N ILE A 156 -21.65 4.98 13.75
CA ILE A 156 -21.30 3.95 12.78
C ILE A 156 -22.31 2.81 12.83
N ASN A 157 -23.26 2.82 11.89
CA ASN A 157 -24.20 1.70 11.72
C ASN A 157 -23.61 0.55 10.88
N ASN A 158 -22.61 0.83 10.03
CA ASN A 158 -22.05 -0.17 9.12
C ASN A 158 -20.51 -0.13 9.08
N HIS A 159 -19.89 -1.09 9.79
CA HIS A 159 -18.44 -1.21 9.87
C HIS A 159 -17.76 -1.64 8.56
N VAL A 160 -18.49 -2.28 7.64
CA VAL A 160 -17.95 -2.65 6.32
C VAL A 160 -17.80 -1.41 5.44
N VAL A 161 -18.76 -0.47 5.51
CA VAL A 161 -18.64 0.83 4.81
C VAL A 161 -17.50 1.64 5.42
N LEU A 162 -17.34 1.61 6.75
CA LEU A 162 -16.20 2.26 7.41
C LEU A 162 -14.85 1.68 6.98
N SER A 163 -14.75 0.36 6.78
CA SER A 163 -13.51 -0.24 6.27
C SER A 163 -13.20 0.24 4.85
N ALA A 164 -14.22 0.35 3.98
CA ALA A 164 -14.06 0.92 2.64
C ALA A 164 -13.63 2.40 2.67
N ILE A 165 -14.18 3.21 3.59
CA ILE A 165 -13.75 4.62 3.81
C ILE A 165 -12.28 4.66 4.24
N SER A 166 -11.90 3.81 5.20
CA SER A 166 -10.55 3.77 5.75
C SER A 166 -9.52 3.37 4.69
N LEU A 167 -9.88 2.41 3.83
CA LEU A 167 -9.08 2.02 2.68
C LEU A 167 -8.95 3.16 1.67
N LEU A 168 -10.06 3.82 1.33
CA LEU A 168 -10.05 4.97 0.41
C LEU A 168 -9.11 6.08 0.90
N LEU A 169 -9.15 6.39 2.20
CA LEU A 169 -8.29 7.42 2.80
C LEU A 169 -6.82 7.02 2.74
N ALA A 170 -6.48 5.80 3.12
CA ALA A 170 -5.10 5.30 3.06
C ALA A 170 -4.55 5.32 1.62
N VAL A 171 -5.36 4.89 0.64
CA VAL A 171 -5.03 4.95 -0.78
C VAL A 171 -4.79 6.39 -1.24
N ARG A 172 -5.60 7.35 -0.77
CA ARG A 172 -5.40 8.78 -1.08
C ARG A 172 -4.14 9.35 -0.46
N GLU A 173 -3.80 8.96 0.77
CA GLU A 173 -2.55 9.39 1.42
C GLU A 173 -1.32 8.88 0.66
N SER A 174 -1.39 7.67 0.10
CA SER A 174 -0.28 7.01 -0.59
C SER A 174 0.03 7.54 -2.00
N LYS A 175 -0.77 8.45 -2.56
CA LYS A 175 -0.56 9.08 -3.89
C LYS A 175 -0.16 8.06 -4.99
N ASN A 176 1.07 8.18 -5.52
CA ASN A 176 1.60 7.38 -6.64
C ASN A 176 1.87 5.92 -6.28
N THR A 177 2.01 5.58 -5.00
CA THR A 177 2.31 4.21 -4.57
C THR A 177 1.12 3.28 -4.77
N CYS A 178 -0.11 3.81 -4.72
CA CYS A 178 -1.33 3.05 -4.92
C CYS A 178 -2.37 3.87 -5.72
N PRO A 179 -2.27 3.89 -7.05
CA PRO A 179 -3.20 4.62 -7.91
C PRO A 179 -4.52 3.85 -8.15
N VAL A 180 -5.11 3.31 -7.08
CA VAL A 180 -6.43 2.64 -7.13
C VAL A 180 -7.54 3.69 -7.17
N GLN A 181 -8.56 3.44 -7.99
CA GLN A 181 -9.72 4.30 -8.14
C GLN A 181 -10.78 4.04 -7.09
N PHE A 182 -11.58 5.07 -6.81
CA PHE A 182 -12.74 4.93 -5.95
C PHE A 182 -13.75 3.89 -6.50
N LYS A 183 -13.95 3.86 -7.82
CA LYS A 183 -14.85 2.91 -8.48
C LYS A 183 -14.39 1.46 -8.28
N GLU A 184 -13.09 1.21 -8.40
CA GLU A 184 -12.49 -0.12 -8.21
C GLU A 184 -12.74 -0.63 -6.80
N ILE A 185 -12.50 0.20 -5.77
CA ILE A 185 -12.78 -0.17 -4.38
C ILE A 185 -14.25 -0.57 -4.20
N VAL A 186 -15.19 0.27 -4.65
CA VAL A 186 -16.62 -0.01 -4.51
C VAL A 186 -17.00 -1.31 -5.24
N GLN A 187 -16.48 -1.50 -6.44
CA GLN A 187 -16.74 -2.68 -7.26
C GLN A 187 -16.24 -3.96 -6.58
N THR A 188 -15.00 -3.98 -6.07
CA THR A 188 -14.44 -5.16 -5.39
C THR A 188 -15.22 -5.52 -4.13
N TYR A 189 -15.68 -4.53 -3.35
CA TYR A 189 -16.56 -4.81 -2.21
C TYR A 189 -17.90 -5.42 -2.65
N SER A 190 -18.46 -4.95 -3.77
CA SER A 190 -19.71 -5.48 -4.33
C SER A 190 -19.55 -6.90 -4.86
N GLU A 191 -18.44 -7.20 -5.52
CA GLU A 191 -18.09 -8.55 -6.03
C GLU A 191 -17.93 -9.57 -4.90
N LEU A 192 -17.43 -9.13 -3.74
CA LEU A 192 -17.39 -9.95 -2.52
C LEU A 192 -18.77 -10.12 -1.84
N GLY A 193 -19.85 -9.62 -2.44
CA GLY A 193 -21.22 -9.73 -1.95
C GLY A 193 -21.59 -8.72 -0.87
N HIS A 194 -20.81 -7.65 -0.68
CA HIS A 194 -21.10 -6.62 0.31
C HIS A 194 -21.85 -5.43 -0.30
N ARG A 195 -22.90 -4.97 0.39
CA ARG A 195 -23.76 -3.86 -0.04
C ARG A 195 -23.13 -2.46 0.15
N VAL A 196 -21.91 -2.29 -0.33
CA VAL A 196 -21.16 -1.03 -0.33
C VAL A 196 -21.46 -0.29 -1.63
N SER A 197 -21.88 0.97 -1.52
CA SER A 197 -22.14 1.85 -2.67
C SER A 197 -21.41 3.16 -2.46
N GLY A 198 -20.98 3.81 -3.55
CA GLY A 198 -20.32 5.11 -3.49
C GLY A 198 -21.14 6.15 -2.72
N LYS A 199 -22.48 6.15 -2.87
CA LYS A 199 -23.39 7.02 -2.13
C LYS A 199 -23.31 6.81 -0.62
N LYS A 200 -23.26 5.55 -0.16
CA LYS A 200 -23.17 5.20 1.27
C LYS A 200 -21.83 5.61 1.87
N ILE A 201 -20.74 5.46 1.11
CA ILE A 201 -19.41 5.91 1.53
C ILE A 201 -19.41 7.43 1.71
N ILE A 202 -19.88 8.18 0.71
CA ILE A 202 -19.91 9.65 0.76
C ILE A 202 -20.81 10.15 1.89
N SER A 203 -22.02 9.58 2.01
CA SER A 203 -22.96 9.92 3.07
C SER A 203 -22.36 9.68 4.45
N LEU A 204 -21.76 8.52 4.69
CA LEU A 204 -21.13 8.23 5.98
C LEU A 204 -19.91 9.12 6.24
N MET A 205 -19.10 9.44 5.21
CA MET A 205 -18.00 10.40 5.36
C MET A 205 -18.50 11.80 5.75
N GLN A 206 -19.62 12.25 5.20
CA GLN A 206 -20.23 13.54 5.53
C GLN A 206 -20.78 13.53 6.97
N THR A 207 -21.50 12.46 7.36
CA THR A 207 -22.02 12.29 8.72
C THR A 207 -20.90 12.33 9.75
N LEU A 208 -19.80 11.62 9.50
CA LEU A 208 -18.64 11.57 10.39
C LEU A 208 -17.70 12.79 10.25
N ASN A 209 -18.03 13.74 9.37
CA ASN A 209 -17.20 14.91 9.02
C ASN A 209 -15.74 14.55 8.67
N ILE A 210 -15.53 13.39 8.05
CA ILE A 210 -14.20 12.89 7.68
C ILE A 210 -13.75 13.56 6.38
N LYS A 211 -12.77 14.44 6.50
CA LYS A 211 -12.14 15.11 5.35
C LYS A 211 -11.10 14.21 4.70
N LEU A 212 -11.01 14.32 3.37
CA LEU A 212 -9.96 13.64 2.61
C LEU A 212 -8.62 14.35 2.86
N PRO A 213 -7.54 13.61 3.18
CA PRO A 213 -6.25 14.16 3.60
C PRO A 213 -5.57 15.00 2.51
N SER A 214 -5.92 14.79 1.24
CA SER A 214 -5.67 15.75 0.17
C SER A 214 -6.99 16.32 -0.35
N SER A 215 -7.26 17.58 -0.06
CA SER A 215 -8.31 18.35 -0.75
C SER A 215 -8.02 18.54 -2.25
N LYS A 216 -6.78 18.26 -2.67
CA LYS A 216 -6.37 18.28 -4.08
C LYS A 216 -7.01 17.10 -4.80
N ILE A 217 -7.78 17.42 -5.84
CA ILE A 217 -8.27 16.47 -6.84
C ILE A 217 -7.05 15.71 -7.37
N ARG A 218 -7.13 14.37 -7.48
CA ARG A 218 -6.05 13.55 -8.01
C ARG A 218 -5.65 14.05 -9.40
N ARG A 219 -4.36 14.09 -9.67
CA ARG A 219 -3.86 14.54 -10.97
C ARG A 219 -3.73 13.36 -11.94
N SER A 220 -3.73 13.64 -13.24
CA SER A 220 -3.57 12.60 -14.27
C SER A 220 -2.20 11.92 -14.18
N GLU A 221 -1.20 12.67 -13.73
CA GLU A 221 0.17 12.23 -13.47
C GLU A 221 0.24 11.04 -12.52
N GLU A 222 -0.62 10.99 -11.51
CA GLU A 222 -0.64 9.91 -10.50
C GLU A 222 -1.06 8.57 -11.10
N TYR A 223 -1.74 8.59 -12.26
CA TYR A 223 -2.26 7.40 -12.91
C TYR A 223 -1.36 6.88 -14.05
N ILE A 224 -0.34 7.63 -14.47
CA ILE A 224 0.49 7.27 -15.63
C ILE A 224 1.12 5.89 -15.43
N SER A 225 1.75 5.64 -14.28
CA SER A 225 2.44 4.37 -14.01
C SER A 225 1.51 3.16 -14.20
N ARG A 226 0.32 3.21 -13.59
CA ARG A 226 -0.70 2.15 -13.70
C ARG A 226 -1.23 2.01 -15.12
N VAL A 227 -1.54 3.13 -15.78
CA VAL A 227 -2.07 3.12 -17.14
C VAL A 227 -1.06 2.51 -18.11
N SER A 228 0.21 2.94 -18.05
CA SER A 228 1.28 2.38 -18.85
C SER A 228 1.46 0.89 -18.60
N TYR A 229 1.47 0.46 -17.33
CA TYR A 229 1.54 -0.96 -16.99
C TYR A 229 0.37 -1.77 -17.57
N LEU A 230 -0.88 -1.31 -17.39
CA LEU A 230 -2.08 -2.00 -17.90
C LEU A 230 -2.07 -2.12 -19.43
N ILE A 231 -1.62 -1.08 -20.13
CA ILE A 231 -1.51 -1.06 -21.58
C ILE A 231 -0.40 -2.01 -22.05
N CYS A 232 0.82 -1.89 -21.51
CA CYS A 232 1.97 -2.68 -21.92
C CYS A 232 1.88 -4.17 -21.52
N SER A 233 1.08 -4.49 -20.49
CA SER A 233 0.80 -5.87 -20.07
C SER A 233 -0.25 -6.57 -20.94
N HIS A 234 -0.99 -5.84 -21.77
CA HIS A 234 -2.02 -6.43 -22.63
C HIS A 234 -1.35 -7.24 -23.76
N PRO A 235 -1.70 -8.53 -23.97
CA PRO A 235 -0.99 -9.43 -24.88
C PRO A 235 -0.94 -8.91 -26.32
N GLU A 236 -2.08 -8.48 -26.86
CA GLU A 236 -2.15 -7.92 -28.23
C GLU A 236 -1.30 -6.64 -28.40
N ILE A 237 -1.08 -5.88 -27.33
CA ILE A 237 -0.29 -4.65 -27.39
C ILE A 237 1.20 -4.99 -27.31
N LYS A 238 1.56 -5.94 -26.45
CA LYS A 238 2.92 -6.45 -26.32
C LYS A 238 3.47 -6.96 -27.65
N GLU A 239 2.71 -7.82 -28.34
CA GLU A 239 3.09 -8.35 -29.65
C GLU A 239 3.29 -7.24 -30.69
N ARG A 240 2.44 -6.20 -30.67
CA ARG A 240 2.55 -5.06 -31.60
C ARG A 240 3.76 -4.18 -31.31
N ILE A 241 4.09 -3.96 -30.04
CA ILE A 241 5.27 -3.18 -29.65
C ILE A 241 6.53 -3.89 -30.15
N GLU A 242 6.64 -5.20 -29.91
CA GLU A 242 7.80 -6.01 -30.32
C GLU A 242 7.91 -6.09 -31.85
N ALA A 243 6.79 -6.30 -32.56
CA ALA A 243 6.79 -6.38 -34.02
C ALA A 243 7.13 -5.05 -34.72
N LYS A 244 6.64 -3.92 -34.18
CA LYS A 244 6.75 -2.61 -34.85
C LYS A 244 7.98 -1.83 -34.44
N TYR A 245 8.28 -1.81 -33.15
CA TYR A 245 9.37 -1.00 -32.60
C TYR A 245 10.64 -1.80 -32.34
N LYS A 246 10.55 -3.14 -32.27
CA LYS A 246 11.68 -4.02 -31.91
C LYS A 246 12.28 -3.66 -30.54
N ILE A 247 11.44 -3.18 -29.63
CA ILE A 247 11.82 -2.80 -28.26
C ILE A 247 11.09 -3.74 -27.30
N GLU A 248 11.76 -4.16 -26.23
CA GLU A 248 11.14 -4.93 -25.16
C GLU A 248 10.02 -4.12 -24.47
N SER A 249 8.89 -4.77 -24.18
CA SER A 249 7.71 -4.11 -23.60
C SER A 249 8.02 -3.35 -22.29
N PHE A 250 8.92 -3.87 -21.46
CA PHE A 250 9.34 -3.21 -20.21
C PHE A 250 10.08 -1.89 -20.46
N VAL A 251 11.00 -1.85 -21.42
CA VAL A 251 11.73 -0.63 -21.79
C VAL A 251 10.77 0.38 -22.38
N TYR A 252 9.88 -0.08 -23.27
CA TYR A 252 8.86 0.76 -23.87
C TYR A 252 7.90 1.36 -22.82
N GLU A 253 7.52 0.61 -21.78
CA GLU A 253 6.71 1.13 -20.66
C GLU A 253 7.35 2.36 -20.02
N LYS A 254 8.68 2.35 -19.80
CA LYS A 254 9.40 3.48 -19.20
C LYS A 254 9.47 4.68 -20.14
N ILE A 255 9.73 4.45 -21.43
CA ILE A 255 9.71 5.51 -22.45
C ILE A 255 8.32 6.15 -22.50
N LEU A 256 7.27 5.33 -22.51
CA LEU A 256 5.89 5.78 -22.52
C LEU A 256 5.55 6.62 -21.29
N GLN A 257 5.96 6.18 -20.09
CA GLN A 257 5.76 6.93 -18.85
C GLN A 257 6.40 8.32 -18.93
N LEU A 258 7.66 8.41 -19.35
CA LEU A 258 8.39 9.68 -19.50
C LEU A 258 7.72 10.60 -20.53
N ALA A 259 7.32 10.06 -21.68
CA ALA A 259 6.59 10.80 -22.70
C ALA A 259 5.26 11.34 -22.17
N CYS A 260 4.51 10.54 -21.41
CA CYS A 260 3.25 10.98 -20.79
C CYS A 260 3.47 12.15 -19.82
N PHE A 261 4.49 12.09 -18.96
CA PHE A 261 4.80 13.20 -18.04
C PHE A 261 5.16 14.48 -18.80
N LYS A 262 5.95 14.36 -19.88
CA LYS A 262 6.33 15.50 -20.74
C LYS A 262 5.15 16.11 -21.47
N ILE A 263 4.26 15.29 -22.05
CA ILE A 263 3.03 15.73 -22.73
C ILE A 263 2.14 16.46 -21.74
N LEU A 264 1.92 15.88 -20.55
CA LEU A 264 1.10 16.51 -19.53
C LEU A 264 1.70 17.86 -19.15
N ALA A 265 3.01 17.94 -18.85
CA ALA A 265 3.68 19.18 -18.46
C ALA A 265 3.44 20.36 -19.44
N LYS A 266 3.26 20.10 -20.75
CA LYS A 266 2.95 21.12 -21.77
C LYS A 266 1.50 21.63 -21.73
N ILE A 267 0.58 20.89 -21.12
CA ILE A 267 -0.86 21.24 -21.08
C ILE A 267 -1.14 22.04 -19.80
N PRO A 268 -1.72 23.26 -19.86
CA PRO A 268 -2.00 24.04 -18.66
C PRO A 268 -3.12 23.40 -17.82
N ASN A 269 -3.06 23.60 -16.50
CA ASN A 269 -4.02 22.99 -15.55
C ASN A 269 -5.49 23.39 -15.81
N LYS A 270 -5.75 24.57 -16.39
CA LYS A 270 -7.10 25.04 -16.72
C LYS A 270 -7.77 24.12 -17.74
N ASP A 271 -7.05 23.71 -18.76
CA ASP A 271 -7.56 22.87 -19.85
C ASP A 271 -7.71 21.40 -19.43
N ARG A 272 -7.04 21.00 -18.34
CA ARG A 272 -7.21 19.69 -17.71
C ARG A 272 -8.37 19.66 -16.72
N GLY A 273 -8.71 20.79 -16.10
CA GLY A 273 -9.56 20.87 -14.90
C GLY A 273 -11.01 20.40 -15.07
N SER A 274 -11.56 20.41 -16.28
CA SER A 274 -12.92 19.94 -16.56
C SER A 274 -13.03 18.42 -16.77
N ARG A 275 -11.90 17.71 -16.86
CA ARG A 275 -11.84 16.30 -17.29
C ARG A 275 -11.50 15.36 -16.15
N ARG A 276 -11.97 14.12 -16.27
CA ARG A 276 -11.63 13.07 -15.29
C ARG A 276 -10.15 12.68 -15.44
N PRO A 277 -9.36 12.71 -14.35
CA PRO A 277 -7.90 12.51 -14.43
C PRO A 277 -7.46 11.18 -15.04
N TYR A 278 -8.15 10.08 -14.72
CA TYR A 278 -7.78 8.74 -15.17
C TYR A 278 -8.01 8.51 -16.67
N PRO A 279 -9.22 8.77 -17.24
CA PRO A 279 -9.40 8.73 -18.69
C PRO A 279 -8.44 9.65 -19.45
N PHE A 280 -8.11 10.81 -18.87
CA PHE A 280 -7.14 11.73 -19.47
C PHE A 280 -5.73 11.15 -19.51
N ALA A 281 -5.30 10.43 -18.47
CA ALA A 281 -4.02 9.71 -18.46
C ALA A 281 -3.99 8.59 -19.52
N ALA A 282 -5.08 7.83 -19.68
CA ALA A 282 -5.21 6.82 -20.74
C ALA A 282 -5.12 7.43 -22.15
N ALA A 283 -5.80 8.56 -22.38
CA ALA A 283 -5.69 9.30 -23.63
C ALA A 283 -4.28 9.86 -23.87
N THR A 284 -3.60 10.30 -22.81
CA THR A 284 -2.20 10.76 -22.89
C THR A 284 -1.27 9.64 -23.35
N ALA A 285 -1.43 8.43 -22.80
CA ALA A 285 -0.66 7.26 -23.25
C ALA A 285 -0.92 6.92 -24.73
N TYR A 286 -2.17 7.02 -25.19
CA TYR A 286 -2.50 6.86 -26.60
C TYR A 286 -1.81 7.92 -27.48
N THR A 287 -1.81 9.18 -27.06
CA THR A 287 -1.15 10.26 -27.82
C THR A 287 0.37 10.11 -27.82
N ALA A 288 0.95 9.64 -26.72
CA ALA A 288 2.39 9.40 -26.62
C ALA A 288 2.85 8.34 -27.63
N ASP A 289 2.13 7.22 -27.74
CA ASP A 289 2.43 6.18 -28.75
C ASP A 289 2.28 6.70 -30.18
N LYS A 290 1.25 7.50 -30.46
CA LYS A 290 1.06 8.14 -31.77
C LYS A 290 2.23 9.04 -32.16
N LEU A 291 2.76 9.81 -31.22
CA LEU A 291 3.93 10.66 -31.44
C LEU A 291 5.19 9.82 -31.61
N PHE A 292 5.37 8.77 -30.79
CA PHE A 292 6.50 7.85 -30.89
C PHE A 292 6.54 7.13 -32.24
N ALA A 293 5.38 6.70 -32.73
CA ALA A 293 5.25 6.05 -34.03
C ALA A 293 5.68 6.96 -35.19
N ARG A 294 5.36 8.26 -35.10
CA ARG A 294 5.81 9.26 -36.09
C ARG A 294 7.33 9.41 -36.07
N GLU A 295 7.93 9.46 -34.90
CA GLU A 295 9.38 9.53 -34.73
C GLU A 295 10.09 8.31 -35.36
N MET A 296 9.52 7.13 -35.14
CA MET A 296 10.05 5.86 -35.66
C MET A 296 9.65 5.58 -37.12
N ASN A 297 8.96 6.50 -37.81
CA ASN A 297 8.41 6.32 -39.16
C ASN A 297 7.59 5.03 -39.34
N THR A 298 6.83 4.64 -38.31
CA THR A 298 6.02 3.42 -38.29
C THR A 298 4.57 3.72 -37.93
N SER A 299 3.69 2.74 -38.13
CA SER A 299 2.29 2.86 -37.69
C SER A 299 2.18 2.66 -36.17
N SER A 300 1.35 3.44 -35.49
CA SER A 300 1.12 3.36 -34.04
C SER A 300 0.76 1.94 -33.59
N ALA A 301 1.39 1.47 -32.50
CA ALA A 301 1.07 0.18 -31.91
C ALA A 301 -0.32 0.19 -31.26
N PHE A 302 -0.72 1.35 -30.71
CA PHE A 302 -1.97 1.52 -29.99
C PHE A 302 -3.13 1.87 -30.92
N THR A 303 -4.29 1.29 -30.62
CA THR A 303 -5.57 1.77 -31.17
C THR A 303 -6.44 2.25 -30.02
N GLN A 304 -7.37 3.16 -30.30
CA GLN A 304 -8.30 3.69 -29.28
C GLN A 304 -9.08 2.55 -28.61
N LYS A 305 -9.50 1.55 -29.40
CA LYS A 305 -10.19 0.34 -28.95
C LYS A 305 -9.32 -0.49 -28.01
N LEU A 306 -8.04 -0.70 -28.34
CA LEU A 306 -7.11 -1.47 -27.50
C LEU A 306 -6.81 -0.76 -26.18
N VAL A 307 -6.54 0.55 -26.23
CA VAL A 307 -6.31 1.34 -25.02
C VAL A 307 -7.57 1.35 -24.14
N GLY A 308 -8.75 1.50 -24.74
CA GLY A 308 -10.02 1.44 -24.01
C GLY A 308 -10.25 0.10 -23.32
N ARG A 309 -9.97 -1.02 -24.01
CA ARG A 309 -10.03 -2.37 -23.43
C ARG A 309 -9.03 -2.56 -22.29
N ALA A 310 -7.77 -2.20 -22.49
CA ALA A 310 -6.72 -2.39 -21.50
C ALA A 310 -6.94 -1.54 -20.23
N THR A 311 -7.51 -0.34 -20.37
CA THR A 311 -7.69 0.61 -19.25
C THR A 311 -9.11 0.66 -18.69
N ASN A 312 -10.05 -0.10 -19.29
CA ASN A 312 -11.49 -0.04 -19.01
C ASN A 312 -12.08 1.38 -19.12
N VAL A 313 -11.66 2.11 -20.14
CA VAL A 313 -12.14 3.45 -20.50
C VAL A 313 -12.91 3.34 -21.81
N ALA A 314 -14.02 4.08 -21.94
CA ALA A 314 -14.77 4.11 -23.19
C ALA A 314 -13.91 4.67 -24.34
N GLU A 315 -13.93 4.00 -25.50
CA GLU A 315 -13.17 4.40 -26.69
C GLU A 315 -13.43 5.85 -27.09
N PHE A 316 -14.70 6.27 -27.06
CA PHE A 316 -15.10 7.64 -27.34
C PHE A 316 -14.42 8.67 -26.42
N THR A 317 -14.28 8.36 -25.13
CA THR A 317 -13.61 9.24 -24.16
C THR A 317 -12.11 9.35 -24.45
N VAL A 318 -11.47 8.25 -24.85
CA VAL A 318 -10.06 8.27 -25.27
C VAL A 318 -9.88 9.18 -26.49
N ARG A 319 -10.78 9.09 -27.48
CA ARG A 319 -10.77 9.92 -28.69
C ARG A 319 -10.90 11.41 -28.35
N GLU A 320 -11.96 11.79 -27.65
CA GLU A 320 -12.26 13.18 -27.29
C GLU A 320 -11.09 13.84 -26.52
N HIS A 321 -10.50 13.11 -25.57
CA HIS A 321 -9.36 13.62 -24.81
C HIS A 321 -8.09 13.69 -25.65
N SER A 322 -7.87 12.74 -26.56
CA SER A 322 -6.70 12.76 -27.46
C SER A 322 -6.73 13.94 -28.43
N GLU A 323 -7.91 14.30 -28.95
CA GLU A 323 -8.08 15.46 -29.85
C GLU A 323 -7.69 16.77 -29.17
N LEU A 324 -8.03 16.94 -27.89
CA LEU A 324 -7.55 18.08 -27.11
C LEU A 324 -6.03 18.08 -26.99
N ILE A 325 -5.44 16.94 -26.62
CA ILE A 325 -4.00 16.84 -26.39
C ILE A 325 -3.25 17.20 -27.68
N PHE A 326 -3.72 16.77 -28.85
CA PHE A 326 -3.10 17.12 -30.14
C PHE A 326 -3.13 18.62 -30.50
N LYS A 327 -3.95 19.45 -29.82
CA LYS A 327 -3.96 20.91 -30.07
C LYS A 327 -2.69 21.61 -29.59
N TYR A 328 -1.90 20.98 -28.72
CA TYR A 328 -0.66 21.55 -28.21
C TYR A 328 0.55 21.07 -29.01
N ASN A 329 1.59 21.89 -29.09
CA ASN A 329 2.81 21.52 -29.79
C ASN A 329 3.64 20.51 -28.98
N HIS A 330 3.69 19.28 -29.47
CA HIS A 330 4.44 18.16 -28.88
C HIS A 330 5.72 17.80 -29.65
N GLU A 331 6.16 18.65 -30.58
CA GLU A 331 7.43 18.49 -31.27
C GLU A 331 8.59 18.40 -30.26
N ASN A 332 9.60 17.61 -30.61
CA ASN A 332 10.86 17.41 -29.90
C ASN A 332 10.77 16.71 -28.52
N ILE A 333 9.61 16.15 -28.13
CA ILE A 333 9.51 15.43 -26.84
C ILE A 333 10.48 14.25 -26.78
N PHE A 334 10.60 13.47 -27.86
CA PHE A 334 11.48 12.31 -27.90
C PHE A 334 12.95 12.71 -28.02
N GLU A 335 13.28 13.79 -28.75
CA GLU A 335 14.63 14.35 -28.73
C GLU A 335 15.06 14.78 -27.32
N GLU A 336 14.18 15.46 -26.57
CA GLU A 336 14.47 15.87 -25.19
C GLU A 336 14.67 14.68 -24.25
N ILE A 337 13.93 13.59 -24.46
CA ILE A 337 14.08 12.34 -23.69
C ILE A 337 15.43 11.70 -24.03
N SER A 338 15.76 11.57 -25.31
CA SER A 338 17.04 11.00 -25.77
C SER A 338 18.24 11.78 -25.26
N ARG A 339 18.21 13.12 -25.30
CA ARG A 339 19.27 13.97 -24.73
C ARG A 339 19.46 13.73 -23.23
N LYS A 340 18.37 13.61 -22.47
CA LYS A 340 18.43 13.35 -21.01
C LYS A 340 18.90 11.95 -20.65
N LEU A 341 18.57 10.96 -21.46
CA LEU A 341 19.07 9.61 -21.26
C LEU A 341 20.58 9.58 -21.50
N ASN A 342 21.05 10.16 -22.60
CA ASN A 342 22.48 10.18 -22.95
C ASN A 342 23.33 11.01 -21.96
N SER A 343 22.80 12.12 -21.43
CA SER A 343 23.52 12.97 -20.46
C SER A 343 23.70 12.36 -19.07
N ASN A 344 22.93 11.33 -18.71
CA ASN A 344 23.04 10.66 -17.41
C ASN A 344 23.98 9.44 -17.44
N PHE A 345 24.42 9.04 -18.64
CA PHE A 345 25.38 7.94 -18.85
C PHE A 345 26.77 8.42 -19.27
N SER A 346 26.98 9.74 -19.33
CA SER A 346 28.29 10.40 -19.48
C SER A 346 28.64 11.05 -18.15
#